data_AF-A0A433ECY5-F1
#
_entry.id   AF-A0A433ECY5-F1
#
_cell.length_a   1.000
_cell.length_b   1.000
_cell.length_c   1.000
_cell.angle_alpha   90.00
_cell.angle_beta   90.00
_cell.angle_gamma   90.00
#
_symmetry.space_group_name_H-M   'P 1'
#
loop_
_entity.id
_entity.type
_entity.pdbx_description
1 polymer ?
#
loop_
_entity_poly.entity_id
_entity_poly.type
_entity_poly.pdbx_seq_one_letter_code
_entity_poly.pdbx_strand_id
1 'polypeptide(L)'
;MAFMKSARLFAATVVLIAAGAVPASASTINTYDTDGDGIPNAWETSGYDADGDGTVDVDYPGMGANPYRKDIFVEMDYMPGELATEADLDRITEVFASLPLRNPDGTRGVSIHLDAGPARSAKYNLGGGNEIPHQKLNGMGDWAALKNRHFASARDAGFHYMIWGDYYGNTSSSGLGFTGARGFIVTVGHTYWRGASSDIRVGTFIHELGHNLGLRHGGADEENYKPNYLSIMNYEYQLSGVPRAGGKNYFGYSTHEHMPLDEKNLDERRGLGANAYGYLYKGKPAHRNVDFNKNGVIDAQPVAADVNGNRRMSTLRAKSDMKTLRFAASATSRGVTSTPRTDPYEVEVDYNEVTAEFARERGLLP
;
A
#
# COMPACT_ATOMS: atom_id res chain seq x y z
N MET A 1 37.21 86.17 -19.51
CA MET A 1 36.50 86.18 -18.21
C MET A 1 35.12 86.76 -18.47
N ALA A 2 33.96 86.21 -18.11
CA ALA A 2 33.57 85.13 -17.21
C ALA A 2 32.18 84.63 -17.68
N PHE A 3 32.00 83.32 -17.87
CA PHE A 3 31.13 82.43 -17.08
C PHE A 3 29.61 82.67 -17.14
N MET A 4 28.92 81.81 -17.90
CA MET A 4 27.52 81.42 -17.70
C MET A 4 27.42 80.53 -16.44
N LYS A 5 26.42 80.78 -15.59
CA LYS A 5 25.84 79.75 -14.70
C LYS A 5 24.32 79.90 -14.64
N SER A 6 23.66 78.86 -15.10
CA SER A 6 22.22 78.62 -15.15
C SER A 6 21.69 78.15 -13.79
N ALA A 7 20.53 78.68 -13.41
CA ALA A 7 19.77 78.28 -12.22
C ALA A 7 19.03 76.95 -12.47
N ARG A 8 19.09 76.03 -11.50
CA ARG A 8 18.33 74.76 -11.51
C ARG A 8 17.03 74.95 -10.74
N LEU A 9 15.90 74.72 -11.41
CA LEU A 9 14.57 74.65 -10.81
C LEU A 9 14.32 73.18 -10.41
N PHE A 10 14.09 72.90 -9.12
CA PHE A 10 13.69 71.58 -8.64
C PHE A 10 12.17 71.42 -8.78
N ALA A 11 11.73 70.43 -9.56
CA ALA A 11 10.33 69.99 -9.60
C ALA A 11 10.09 68.95 -8.49
N ALA A 12 9.14 69.23 -7.59
CA ALA A 12 8.68 68.29 -6.58
C ALA A 12 7.58 67.39 -7.17
N THR A 13 7.85 66.10 -7.31
CA THR A 13 6.87 65.09 -7.74
C THR A 13 6.06 64.64 -6.53
N VAL A 14 4.75 64.93 -6.53
CA VAL A 14 3.79 64.37 -5.58
C VAL A 14 3.47 62.94 -6.03
N VAL A 15 3.87 61.94 -5.25
CA VAL A 15 3.50 60.54 -5.45
C VAL A 15 2.18 60.29 -4.73
N LEU A 16 1.12 60.03 -5.49
CA LEU A 16 -0.16 59.57 -4.99
C LEU A 16 0.00 58.10 -4.56
N ILE A 17 0.01 57.82 -3.26
CA ILE A 17 -0.01 56.43 -2.75
C ILE A 17 -1.43 55.91 -2.91
N ALA A 18 -1.71 55.23 -4.01
CA ALA A 18 -2.88 54.37 -4.10
C ALA A 18 -2.64 53.18 -3.16
N ALA A 19 -3.46 53.05 -2.12
CA ALA A 19 -3.54 51.84 -1.31
C ALA A 19 -4.12 50.72 -2.19
N GLY A 20 -3.28 50.09 -3.00
CA GLY A 20 -3.61 48.85 -3.67
C GLY A 20 -3.82 47.78 -2.62
N ALA A 21 -5.00 47.15 -2.62
CA ALA A 21 -5.19 45.89 -1.93
C ALA A 21 -4.08 44.95 -2.41
N VAL A 22 -3.22 44.52 -1.48
CA VAL A 22 -2.25 43.47 -1.74
C VAL A 22 -3.08 42.25 -2.12
N PRO A 23 -2.96 41.70 -3.35
CA PRO A 23 -3.60 40.42 -3.63
C PRO A 23 -3.05 39.45 -2.60
N ALA A 24 -3.95 38.78 -1.86
CA ALA A 24 -3.59 37.73 -0.92
C ALA A 24 -2.56 36.85 -1.61
N SER A 25 -1.36 36.83 -1.04
CA SER A 25 -0.24 36.08 -1.57
C SER A 25 -0.70 34.64 -1.75
N ALA A 26 -0.38 34.05 -2.90
CA ALA A 26 -0.70 32.68 -3.28
C ALA A 26 -0.69 31.76 -2.05
N SER A 27 -1.82 31.11 -1.80
CA SER A 27 -2.02 30.13 -0.74
C SER A 27 -0.78 29.24 -0.62
N THR A 28 -0.01 29.46 0.43
CA THR A 28 0.94 28.46 0.90
C THR A 28 0.06 27.31 1.36
N ILE A 29 -0.11 26.29 0.52
CA ILE A 29 -0.72 25.04 0.96
C ILE A 29 0.08 24.63 2.19
N ASN A 30 -0.59 24.60 3.34
CA ASN A 30 0.00 24.12 4.57
C ASN A 30 0.22 22.62 4.36
N THR A 31 1.44 22.24 3.98
CA THR A 31 1.85 20.85 3.74
C THR A 31 2.03 20.06 5.03
N TYR A 32 1.49 20.57 6.13
CA TYR A 32 1.55 19.92 7.42
C TYR A 32 0.58 18.74 7.41
N ASP A 33 1.14 17.56 7.66
CA ASP A 33 0.46 16.28 7.76
C ASP A 33 0.78 15.77 9.17
N THR A 34 -0.25 15.71 10.01
CA THR A 34 -0.09 15.47 11.45
C THR A 34 0.02 13.99 11.79
N ASP A 35 -0.62 13.12 11.01
CA ASP A 35 -0.59 11.69 11.27
C ASP A 35 0.41 10.92 10.39
N GLY A 36 0.93 11.54 9.33
CA GLY A 36 1.99 11.01 8.50
C GLY A 36 1.52 10.03 7.43
N ASP A 37 0.28 10.13 6.95
CA ASP A 37 -0.24 9.33 5.85
C ASP A 37 0.03 9.92 4.44
N GLY A 38 0.63 11.11 4.38
CA GLY A 38 0.98 11.81 3.15
C GLY A 38 -0.15 12.66 2.55
N ILE A 39 -1.28 12.80 3.24
CA ILE A 39 -2.37 13.72 2.91
C ILE A 39 -2.26 14.94 3.84
N PRO A 40 -2.14 16.18 3.32
CA PRO A 40 -2.04 17.35 4.18
C PRO A 40 -3.32 17.60 4.97
N ASN A 41 -3.18 18.03 6.23
CA ASN A 41 -4.30 18.41 7.10
C ASN A 41 -5.33 19.32 6.40
N ALA A 42 -4.85 20.28 5.61
CA ALA A 42 -5.71 21.24 4.92
C ALA A 42 -6.66 20.54 3.94
N TRP A 43 -6.22 19.48 3.29
CA TRP A 43 -7.04 18.69 2.37
C TRP A 43 -8.04 17.85 3.14
N GLU A 44 -7.61 17.23 4.23
CA GLU A 44 -8.48 16.40 5.06
C GLU A 44 -9.55 17.20 5.82
N THR A 45 -9.33 18.50 6.07
CA THR A 45 -10.34 19.36 6.71
C THR A 45 -11.20 20.17 5.73
N SER A 46 -10.67 20.50 4.55
CA SER A 46 -11.30 21.49 3.66
C SER A 46 -11.49 20.99 2.22
N GLY A 47 -11.03 19.79 1.90
CA GLY A 47 -10.99 19.27 0.53
C GLY A 47 -9.76 19.74 -0.25
N TYR A 48 -9.54 19.11 -1.40
CA TYR A 48 -8.46 19.44 -2.31
C TYR A 48 -9.01 20.11 -3.57
N ASP A 49 -8.57 21.35 -3.80
CA ASP A 49 -8.78 22.14 -5.02
C ASP A 49 -7.48 22.07 -5.85
N ALA A 50 -7.52 21.31 -6.94
CA ALA A 50 -6.36 20.92 -7.71
C ALA A 50 -5.94 21.99 -8.73
N ASP A 51 -6.91 22.71 -9.32
CA ASP A 51 -6.63 23.78 -10.29
C ASP A 51 -6.60 25.18 -9.64
N GLY A 52 -7.09 25.29 -8.41
CA GLY A 52 -7.11 26.51 -7.61
C GLY A 52 -8.15 27.51 -8.12
N ASP A 53 -9.25 27.03 -8.70
CA ASP A 53 -10.38 27.85 -9.13
C ASP A 53 -11.33 28.24 -7.97
N GLY A 54 -11.10 27.67 -6.78
CA GLY A 54 -11.91 27.89 -5.58
C GLY A 54 -13.00 26.84 -5.35
N THR A 55 -13.12 25.85 -6.24
CA THR A 55 -14.02 24.69 -6.14
C THR A 55 -13.23 23.49 -5.66
N VAL A 56 -13.79 22.71 -4.73
CA VAL A 56 -13.16 21.47 -4.28
C VAL A 56 -13.32 20.39 -5.34
N ASP A 57 -12.21 19.84 -5.84
CA ASP A 57 -12.17 18.72 -6.79
C ASP A 57 -12.25 17.36 -6.08
N VAL A 58 -11.66 17.25 -4.88
CA VAL A 58 -11.67 16.03 -4.08
C VAL A 58 -12.08 16.33 -2.65
N ASP A 59 -13.28 15.86 -2.28
CA ASP A 59 -13.86 16.04 -0.94
C ASP A 59 -13.34 15.00 0.06
N TYR A 60 -12.04 15.06 0.37
CA TYR A 60 -11.43 14.22 1.42
C TYR A 60 -12.21 14.25 2.76
N PRO A 61 -12.67 15.40 3.29
CA PRO A 61 -13.45 15.43 4.51
C PRO A 61 -14.76 14.65 4.38
N GLY A 62 -15.49 14.84 3.28
CA GLY A 62 -16.73 14.12 3.00
C GLY A 62 -16.54 12.63 2.77
N MET A 63 -15.36 12.22 2.29
CA MET A 63 -14.96 10.81 2.16
C MET A 63 -14.46 10.19 3.48
N GLY A 64 -14.34 10.98 4.56
CA GLY A 64 -14.01 10.50 5.89
C GLY A 64 -12.52 10.60 6.26
N ALA A 65 -11.75 11.44 5.57
CA ALA A 65 -10.38 11.73 5.95
C ALA A 65 -10.30 12.37 7.35
N ASN A 66 -9.20 12.15 8.07
CA ASN A 66 -9.00 12.64 9.41
C ASN A 66 -7.52 12.98 9.67
N PRO A 67 -7.17 14.27 9.89
CA PRO A 67 -5.79 14.70 10.11
C PRO A 67 -5.05 14.05 11.28
N TYR A 68 -5.77 13.37 12.16
CA TYR A 68 -5.21 12.74 13.35
C TYR A 68 -5.29 11.21 13.30
N ARG A 69 -5.69 10.61 12.17
CA ARG A 69 -5.78 9.17 11.97
C ARG A 69 -5.52 8.81 10.50
N LYS A 70 -4.40 8.11 10.28
CA LYS A 70 -3.91 7.73 8.95
C LYS A 70 -4.99 7.15 8.07
N ASP A 71 -5.04 7.66 6.85
CA ASP A 71 -5.95 7.25 5.80
C ASP A 71 -5.22 6.66 4.58
N ILE A 72 -5.89 5.75 3.89
CA ILE A 72 -5.48 5.26 2.56
C ILE A 72 -6.72 5.30 1.68
N PHE A 73 -6.65 5.99 0.55
CA PHE A 73 -7.72 6.01 -0.44
C PHE A 73 -7.38 5.09 -1.61
N VAL A 74 -8.32 4.21 -1.99
CA VAL A 74 -8.13 3.30 -3.12
C VAL A 74 -9.33 3.39 -4.06
N GLU A 75 -9.08 3.80 -5.30
CA GLU A 75 -10.05 3.73 -6.39
C GLU A 75 -9.88 2.40 -7.11
N MET A 76 -10.97 1.66 -7.20
CA MET A 76 -10.99 0.31 -7.74
C MET A 76 -11.88 0.28 -8.98
N ASP A 77 -11.24 0.29 -10.14
CA ASP A 77 -11.91 -0.10 -11.37
C ASP A 77 -11.96 -1.62 -11.47
N TYR A 78 -12.93 -2.15 -12.20
CA TYR A 78 -13.15 -3.59 -12.23
C TYR A 78 -13.72 -4.07 -13.56
N MET A 79 -13.30 -5.26 -13.95
CA MET A 79 -13.92 -5.97 -15.07
C MET A 79 -15.23 -6.64 -14.63
N PRO A 80 -16.16 -6.91 -15.56
CA PRO A 80 -17.45 -7.51 -15.24
C PRO A 80 -17.27 -8.85 -14.53
N GLY A 81 -17.87 -8.97 -13.33
CA GLY A 81 -17.81 -10.18 -12.51
C GLY A 81 -16.56 -10.33 -11.62
N GLU A 82 -15.55 -9.46 -11.76
CA GLU A 82 -14.26 -9.62 -11.05
C GLU A 82 -14.16 -8.79 -9.75
N LEU A 83 -15.03 -7.80 -9.56
CA LEU A 83 -15.03 -6.96 -8.37
C LEU A 83 -15.28 -7.79 -7.09
N ALA A 84 -14.43 -7.61 -6.09
CA ALA A 84 -14.57 -8.23 -4.78
C ALA A 84 -15.93 -7.91 -4.11
N THR A 85 -16.45 -8.84 -3.31
CA THR A 85 -17.75 -8.67 -2.63
C THR A 85 -17.65 -7.65 -1.49
N GLU A 86 -18.77 -7.08 -1.02
CA GLU A 86 -18.72 -6.17 0.14
C GLU A 86 -18.12 -6.83 1.39
N ALA A 87 -18.38 -8.12 1.59
CA ALA A 87 -17.77 -8.86 2.70
C ALA A 87 -16.24 -8.97 2.55
N ASP A 88 -15.72 -9.08 1.32
CA ASP A 88 -14.28 -9.04 1.07
C ASP A 88 -13.71 -7.64 1.37
N LEU A 89 -14.40 -6.59 0.94
CA LEU A 89 -14.00 -5.20 1.22
C LEU A 89 -14.06 -4.91 2.73
N ASP A 90 -15.06 -5.40 3.44
CA ASP A 90 -15.17 -5.30 4.90
C ASP A 90 -13.94 -5.94 5.58
N ARG A 91 -13.58 -7.15 5.16
CA ARG A 91 -12.38 -7.84 5.67
C ARG A 91 -11.11 -7.04 5.42
N ILE A 92 -10.95 -6.43 4.24
CA ILE A 92 -9.80 -5.56 3.94
C ILE A 92 -9.80 -4.38 4.92
N THR A 93 -10.93 -3.69 5.09
CA THR A 93 -11.04 -2.54 6.02
C THR A 93 -10.72 -2.92 7.46
N GLU A 94 -11.17 -4.09 7.92
CA GLU A 94 -10.87 -4.62 9.26
C GLU A 94 -9.37 -4.90 9.45
N VAL A 95 -8.69 -5.44 8.44
CA VAL A 95 -7.25 -5.71 8.52
C VAL A 95 -6.48 -4.41 8.76
N PHE A 96 -6.74 -3.36 7.96
CA PHE A 96 -6.08 -2.06 8.10
C PHE A 96 -6.44 -1.36 9.41
N ALA A 97 -7.71 -1.42 9.83
CA ALA A 97 -8.15 -0.87 11.10
C ALA A 97 -7.50 -1.56 12.31
N SER A 98 -7.10 -2.84 12.18
CA SER A 98 -6.45 -3.60 13.24
C SER A 98 -4.92 -3.39 13.32
N LEU A 99 -4.31 -2.70 12.36
CA LEU A 99 -2.87 -2.50 12.33
C LEU A 99 -2.39 -1.77 13.59
N PRO A 100 -1.28 -2.19 14.22
CA PRO A 100 -0.79 -1.58 15.45
C PRO A 100 -0.05 -0.24 15.21
N LEU A 101 -0.38 0.51 14.16
CA LEU A 101 0.14 1.86 13.94
C LEU A 101 -0.53 2.83 14.91
N ARG A 102 0.22 3.76 15.50
CA ARG A 102 -0.31 4.76 16.44
C ARG A 102 -0.67 6.03 15.69
N ASN A 103 -1.76 6.66 16.15
CA ASN A 103 -2.25 7.90 15.60
C ASN A 103 -2.22 9.04 16.64
N PRO A 104 -2.08 10.30 16.20
CA PRO A 104 -2.12 11.47 17.07
C PRO A 104 -3.37 11.58 17.97
N ASP A 105 -4.52 11.07 17.50
CA ASP A 105 -5.77 11.03 18.28
C ASP A 105 -5.77 9.98 19.42
N GLY A 106 -4.69 9.21 19.57
CA GLY A 106 -4.53 8.15 20.56
C GLY A 106 -5.09 6.79 20.12
N THR A 107 -5.74 6.71 18.96
CA THR A 107 -6.21 5.46 18.37
C THR A 107 -5.07 4.67 17.71
N ARG A 108 -5.43 3.50 17.17
CA ARG A 108 -4.54 2.69 16.34
C ARG A 108 -5.22 2.30 15.04
N GLY A 109 -4.41 1.86 14.08
CA GLY A 109 -4.87 1.39 12.78
C GLY A 109 -4.84 2.47 11.72
N VAL A 110 -5.32 2.09 10.54
CA VAL A 110 -5.43 2.93 9.36
C VAL A 110 -6.88 2.88 8.89
N SER A 111 -7.48 4.01 8.54
CA SER A 111 -8.73 4.00 7.79
C SER A 111 -8.37 3.74 6.33
N ILE A 112 -8.86 2.64 5.75
CA ILE A 112 -8.79 2.45 4.31
C ILE A 112 -10.16 2.76 3.72
N HIS A 113 -10.18 3.69 2.79
CA HIS A 113 -11.36 4.20 2.09
C HIS A 113 -11.37 3.60 0.69
N LEU A 114 -12.21 2.60 0.49
CA LEU A 114 -12.28 1.83 -0.75
C LEU A 114 -13.42 2.37 -1.63
N ASP A 115 -13.13 2.63 -2.89
CA ASP A 115 -14.08 3.16 -3.86
C ASP A 115 -14.28 2.19 -5.03
N ALA A 116 -15.39 1.47 -5.00
CA ALA A 116 -15.89 0.61 -6.08
C ALA A 116 -17.01 1.30 -6.89
N GLY A 117 -17.20 2.61 -6.67
CA GLY A 117 -18.30 3.38 -7.23
C GLY A 117 -19.68 2.76 -7.00
N PRO A 118 -20.62 2.89 -7.95
CA PRO A 118 -22.01 2.52 -7.74
C PRO A 118 -22.27 1.00 -7.67
N ALA A 119 -21.28 0.15 -7.93
CA ALA A 119 -21.45 -1.31 -7.86
C ALA A 119 -21.49 -1.86 -6.43
N ARG A 120 -21.14 -1.04 -5.44
CA ARG A 120 -21.24 -1.39 -4.01
C ARG A 120 -22.08 -0.32 -3.30
N SER A 121 -22.42 -0.58 -2.05
CA SER A 121 -23.19 0.34 -1.21
C SER A 121 -22.47 1.67 -1.04
N ALA A 122 -23.19 2.65 -0.48
CA ALA A 122 -22.65 3.97 -0.18
C ALA A 122 -21.36 3.95 0.66
N LYS A 123 -21.10 2.87 1.41
CA LYS A 123 -19.84 2.67 2.14
C LYS A 123 -18.61 2.61 1.23
N TYR A 124 -18.79 2.13 0.00
CA TYR A 124 -17.74 1.85 -0.97
C TYR A 124 -17.91 2.62 -2.27
N ASN A 125 -18.59 3.77 -2.21
CA ASN A 125 -18.83 4.63 -3.36
C ASN A 125 -18.36 6.04 -3.05
N LEU A 126 -17.12 6.36 -3.43
CA LEU A 126 -16.51 7.68 -3.29
C LEU A 126 -16.52 8.44 -4.64
N GLY A 127 -17.34 7.98 -5.59
CA GLY A 127 -17.63 8.64 -6.86
C GLY A 127 -16.61 8.43 -7.99
N GLY A 128 -15.58 7.60 -7.79
CA GLY A 128 -14.51 7.36 -8.75
C GLY A 128 -14.54 6.00 -9.42
N GLY A 129 -14.67 4.89 -8.67
CA GLY A 129 -14.52 3.54 -9.21
C GLY A 129 -15.59 3.16 -10.24
N ASN A 130 -15.23 2.44 -11.31
CA ASN A 130 -16.15 2.07 -12.38
C ASN A 130 -15.97 0.65 -12.91
N GLU A 131 -17.05 0.11 -13.50
CA GLU A 131 -16.93 -1.07 -14.36
C GLU A 131 -16.27 -0.67 -15.68
N ILE A 132 -15.16 -1.31 -16.02
CA ILE A 132 -14.48 -1.16 -17.30
C ILE A 132 -14.76 -2.37 -18.20
N PRO A 133 -14.70 -2.23 -19.54
CA PRO A 133 -14.85 -3.37 -20.43
C PRO A 133 -13.84 -4.47 -20.10
N HIS A 134 -14.29 -5.74 -20.17
CA HIS A 134 -13.36 -6.86 -20.08
C HIS A 134 -12.31 -6.76 -21.19
N GLN A 135 -11.04 -6.85 -20.81
CA GLN A 135 -9.92 -6.85 -21.73
C GLN A 135 -8.75 -7.62 -21.14
N LYS A 136 -7.93 -8.22 -22.01
CA LYS A 136 -6.63 -8.75 -21.60
C LYS A 136 -5.72 -7.59 -21.19
N LEU A 137 -5.20 -7.62 -19.97
CA LEU A 137 -4.08 -6.76 -19.58
C LEU A 137 -2.77 -7.40 -20.06
N ASN A 138 -1.78 -6.62 -20.45
CA ASN A 138 -0.43 -7.08 -20.78
C ASN A 138 0.58 -6.77 -19.66
N GLY A 139 0.17 -6.00 -18.65
CA GLY A 139 0.97 -5.62 -17.48
C GLY A 139 0.64 -4.19 -17.04
N MET A 140 1.55 -3.57 -16.27
CA MET A 140 1.35 -2.24 -15.70
C MET A 140 1.27 -1.10 -16.74
N GLY A 141 1.69 -1.32 -17.99
CA GLY A 141 1.47 -0.38 -19.09
C GLY A 141 -0.02 -0.21 -19.43
N ASP A 142 -0.80 -1.29 -19.40
CA ASP A 142 -2.25 -1.21 -19.65
C ASP A 142 -2.99 -0.65 -18.44
N TRP A 143 -2.52 -0.92 -17.23
CA TRP A 143 -2.98 -0.23 -16.02
C TRP A 143 -2.82 1.30 -16.17
N ALA A 144 -1.65 1.77 -16.63
CA ALA A 144 -1.40 3.19 -16.81
C ALA A 144 -2.31 3.80 -17.88
N ALA A 145 -2.54 3.07 -18.97
CA ALA A 145 -3.45 3.49 -20.03
C ALA A 145 -4.91 3.56 -19.55
N LEU A 146 -5.34 2.64 -18.69
CA LEU A 146 -6.66 2.65 -18.07
C LEU A 146 -6.79 3.80 -17.06
N LYS A 147 -5.80 4.01 -16.19
CA LYS A 147 -5.75 5.15 -15.28
C LYS A 147 -5.94 6.47 -16.03
N ASN A 148 -5.20 6.68 -17.11
CA ASN A 148 -5.31 7.91 -17.92
C ASN A 148 -6.70 8.13 -18.55
N ARG A 149 -7.53 7.09 -18.68
CA ARG A 149 -8.88 7.18 -19.26
C ARG A 149 -9.99 7.27 -18.22
N HIS A 150 -9.82 6.60 -17.08
CA HIS A 150 -10.91 6.36 -16.13
C HIS A 150 -10.70 7.07 -14.79
N PHE A 151 -9.47 7.48 -14.47
CA PHE A 151 -9.13 8.10 -13.20
C PHE A 151 -9.04 9.62 -13.34
N ALA A 152 -9.78 10.35 -12.50
CA ALA A 152 -9.71 11.82 -12.47
C ALA A 152 -8.33 12.28 -11.96
N SER A 153 -7.68 13.17 -12.71
CA SER A 153 -6.30 13.61 -12.38
C SER A 153 -6.18 14.25 -11.00
N ALA A 154 -7.20 14.95 -10.52
CA ALA A 154 -7.21 15.54 -9.17
C ALA A 154 -7.07 14.48 -8.06
N ARG A 155 -7.55 13.25 -8.28
CA ARG A 155 -7.47 12.15 -7.32
C ARG A 155 -6.06 11.57 -7.23
N ASP A 156 -5.18 11.88 -8.19
CA ASP A 156 -3.78 11.47 -8.20
C ASP A 156 -2.97 12.09 -7.06
N ALA A 157 -3.56 12.98 -6.27
CA ALA A 157 -2.92 13.59 -5.14
C ALA A 157 -2.83 12.66 -3.90
N GLY A 158 -3.76 11.71 -3.77
CA GLY A 158 -3.77 10.79 -2.61
C GLY A 158 -4.36 9.39 -2.85
N PHE A 159 -5.07 9.16 -3.96
CA PHE A 159 -5.61 7.82 -4.24
C PHE A 159 -4.55 6.88 -4.79
N HIS A 160 -4.63 5.62 -4.37
CA HIS A 160 -4.10 4.47 -5.09
C HIS A 160 -5.12 4.07 -6.15
N TYR A 161 -4.69 3.85 -7.39
CA TYR A 161 -5.58 3.37 -8.44
C TYR A 161 -5.30 1.90 -8.74
N MET A 162 -6.35 1.08 -8.75
CA MET A 162 -6.21 -0.35 -9.00
C MET A 162 -7.29 -0.93 -9.88
N ILE A 163 -6.99 -2.09 -10.48
CA ILE A 163 -7.92 -2.82 -11.32
C ILE A 163 -8.15 -4.22 -10.75
N TRP A 164 -9.41 -4.57 -10.50
CA TRP A 164 -9.86 -5.96 -10.42
C TRP A 164 -10.02 -6.52 -11.83
N GLY A 165 -9.01 -7.25 -12.30
CA GLY A 165 -8.96 -7.82 -13.64
C GLY A 165 -9.17 -9.32 -13.66
N ASP A 166 -9.39 -9.87 -14.86
CA ASP A 166 -9.50 -11.31 -15.05
C ASP A 166 -8.11 -11.98 -15.00
N TYR A 167 -7.21 -11.54 -15.87
CA TYR A 167 -5.83 -12.00 -15.98
C TYR A 167 -4.95 -10.95 -16.69
N TYR A 168 -3.63 -11.12 -16.63
CA TYR A 168 -2.71 -10.37 -17.48
C TYR A 168 -1.75 -11.30 -18.25
N GLY A 169 -1.20 -10.80 -19.36
CA GLY A 169 -0.34 -11.56 -20.25
C GLY A 169 -0.97 -12.88 -20.68
N ASN A 170 -0.19 -13.95 -20.61
CA ASN A 170 -0.68 -15.33 -20.73
C ASN A 170 -0.35 -16.08 -19.43
N THR A 171 -0.55 -15.42 -18.29
CA THR A 171 -0.22 -15.97 -16.97
C THR A 171 -1.47 -16.01 -16.10
N SER A 172 -1.44 -16.95 -15.17
CA SER A 172 -2.37 -17.15 -14.07
C SER A 172 -1.89 -16.48 -12.78
N SER A 173 -0.95 -15.54 -12.86
CA SER A 173 -0.52 -14.76 -11.69
C SER A 173 -1.69 -13.99 -11.07
N SER A 174 -1.64 -13.90 -9.75
CA SER A 174 -2.67 -13.26 -8.93
C SER A 174 -2.67 -11.73 -8.97
N GLY A 175 -1.56 -11.08 -9.36
CA GLY A 175 -1.49 -9.61 -9.37
C GLY A 175 -0.14 -9.04 -9.81
N LEU A 176 -0.07 -7.72 -9.88
CA LEU A 176 1.16 -6.93 -10.06
C LEU A 176 0.99 -5.59 -9.37
N GLY A 177 2.09 -5.05 -8.82
CA GLY A 177 2.08 -3.76 -8.14
C GLY A 177 3.34 -2.96 -8.40
N PHE A 178 3.25 -1.64 -8.24
CA PHE A 178 4.44 -0.82 -8.11
C PHE A 178 4.93 -0.81 -6.67
N THR A 179 6.23 -0.93 -6.48
CA THR A 179 6.81 -0.78 -5.15
C THR A 179 7.04 0.68 -4.79
N GLY A 180 6.39 1.10 -3.70
CA GLY A 180 6.43 2.46 -3.18
C GLY A 180 5.66 3.49 -4.03
N ALA A 181 4.84 3.08 -5.00
CA ALA A 181 3.98 3.98 -5.78
C ALA A 181 2.49 3.61 -5.61
N ARG A 182 1.58 4.28 -6.33
CA ARG A 182 0.13 4.23 -6.06
C ARG A 182 -0.66 3.48 -7.14
N GLY A 183 -0.20 2.28 -7.51
CA GLY A 183 -0.78 1.55 -8.64
C GLY A 183 -0.54 0.05 -8.64
N PHE A 184 -1.62 -0.72 -8.80
CA PHE A 184 -1.56 -2.18 -8.83
C PHE A 184 -2.76 -2.80 -9.55
N ILE A 185 -2.68 -4.09 -9.83
CA ILE A 185 -3.79 -4.90 -10.36
C ILE A 185 -3.93 -6.18 -9.54
N VAL A 186 -5.17 -6.63 -9.37
CA VAL A 186 -5.48 -7.95 -8.82
C VAL A 186 -6.17 -8.75 -9.92
N THR A 187 -5.58 -9.89 -10.27
CA THR A 187 -5.95 -10.71 -11.43
C THR A 187 -6.26 -12.16 -11.05
N VAL A 188 -7.06 -12.33 -10.00
CA VAL A 188 -7.57 -13.63 -9.54
C VAL A 188 -8.92 -13.97 -10.17
N GLY A 189 -9.08 -13.67 -11.45
CA GLY A 189 -10.37 -13.74 -12.12
C GLY A 189 -10.71 -15.05 -12.81
N HIS A 190 -11.89 -15.07 -13.43
CA HIS A 190 -12.58 -16.30 -13.83
C HIS A 190 -11.81 -17.20 -14.81
N THR A 191 -10.95 -16.64 -15.66
CA THR A 191 -10.21 -17.39 -16.70
C THR A 191 -9.26 -18.43 -16.09
N TYR A 192 -8.47 -18.05 -15.08
CA TYR A 192 -7.48 -18.95 -14.47
C TYR A 192 -7.81 -19.34 -13.04
N TRP A 193 -8.55 -18.51 -12.31
CA TRP A 193 -8.81 -18.66 -10.88
C TRP A 193 -10.27 -18.99 -10.57
N ARG A 194 -10.97 -19.65 -11.49
CA ARG A 194 -12.37 -20.06 -11.30
C ARG A 194 -12.56 -20.74 -9.93
N GLY A 195 -13.34 -20.11 -9.05
CA GLY A 195 -13.55 -20.58 -7.69
C GLY A 195 -12.67 -19.90 -6.63
N ALA A 196 -11.95 -18.82 -6.97
CA ALA A 196 -11.19 -18.01 -6.03
C ALA A 196 -12.04 -17.66 -4.80
N SER A 197 -11.51 -18.02 -3.62
CA SER A 197 -12.15 -17.78 -2.35
C SER A 197 -12.00 -16.32 -1.93
N SER A 198 -12.76 -15.95 -0.89
CA SER A 198 -12.60 -14.67 -0.19
C SER A 198 -11.16 -14.47 0.31
N ASP A 199 -10.50 -15.54 0.79
CA ASP A 199 -9.12 -15.49 1.27
C ASP A 199 -8.12 -15.15 0.16
N ILE A 200 -8.30 -15.74 -1.03
CA ILE A 200 -7.47 -15.44 -2.21
C ILE A 200 -7.62 -13.96 -2.61
N ARG A 201 -8.85 -13.44 -2.73
CA ARG A 201 -9.07 -12.04 -3.13
C ARG A 201 -8.53 -11.05 -2.11
N VAL A 202 -8.87 -11.25 -0.83
CA VAL A 202 -8.46 -10.36 0.26
C VAL A 202 -6.95 -10.39 0.45
N GLY A 203 -6.35 -11.58 0.46
CA GLY A 203 -4.91 -11.75 0.62
C GLY A 203 -4.11 -11.11 -0.51
N THR A 204 -4.51 -11.33 -1.76
CA THR A 204 -3.86 -10.71 -2.92
C THR A 204 -4.02 -9.19 -2.92
N PHE A 205 -5.21 -8.65 -2.63
CA PHE A 205 -5.37 -7.19 -2.53
C PHE A 205 -4.42 -6.56 -1.52
N ILE A 206 -4.34 -7.13 -0.31
CA ILE A 206 -3.49 -6.59 0.76
C ILE A 206 -2.01 -6.76 0.41
N HIS A 207 -1.64 -7.85 -0.28
CA HIS A 207 -0.28 -8.06 -0.78
C HIS A 207 0.12 -7.00 -1.80
N GLU A 208 -0.68 -6.78 -2.84
CA GLU A 208 -0.39 -5.79 -3.88
C GLU A 208 -0.40 -4.35 -3.34
N LEU A 209 -1.32 -4.04 -2.43
CA LEU A 209 -1.29 -2.75 -1.71
C LEU A 209 -0.06 -2.64 -0.80
N GLY A 210 0.48 -3.74 -0.30
CA GLY A 210 1.72 -3.76 0.46
C GLY A 210 2.93 -3.30 -0.36
N HIS A 211 3.01 -3.70 -1.64
CA HIS A 211 4.01 -3.17 -2.57
C HIS A 211 3.89 -1.66 -2.71
N ASN A 212 2.69 -1.15 -2.95
CA ASN A 212 2.46 0.29 -3.01
C ASN A 212 2.92 1.03 -1.75
N LEU A 213 2.82 0.38 -0.58
CA LEU A 213 3.27 0.90 0.70
C LEU A 213 4.76 0.63 1.00
N GLY A 214 5.52 0.19 0.00
CA GLY A 214 6.98 0.01 0.04
C GLY A 214 7.44 -1.30 0.65
N LEU A 215 6.56 -2.27 0.86
CA LEU A 215 6.94 -3.61 1.32
C LEU A 215 7.31 -4.50 0.14
N ARG A 216 8.32 -5.35 0.33
CA ARG A 216 8.74 -6.38 -0.62
C ARG A 216 8.31 -7.76 -0.13
N HIS A 217 8.54 -8.81 -0.91
CA HIS A 217 8.06 -10.16 -0.56
C HIS A 217 8.68 -10.72 0.74
N GLY A 218 9.88 -10.26 1.11
CA GLY A 218 10.53 -10.52 2.39
C GLY A 218 10.39 -9.37 3.41
N GLY A 219 9.53 -8.41 3.14
CA GLY A 219 9.31 -7.18 3.91
C GLY A 219 10.32 -6.11 3.55
N ALA A 220 11.56 -6.25 4.05
CA ALA A 220 12.65 -5.30 3.79
C ALA A 220 13.60 -5.75 2.67
N ASP A 221 13.35 -6.91 2.06
CA ASP A 221 14.15 -7.56 1.02
C ASP A 221 13.26 -8.44 0.13
N GLU A 222 13.84 -9.05 -0.90
CA GLU A 222 13.14 -9.92 -1.87
C GLU A 222 13.14 -11.41 -1.50
N GLU A 223 13.61 -11.79 -0.31
CA GLU A 223 13.70 -13.20 0.04
C GLU A 223 12.31 -13.77 0.33
N ASN A 224 11.86 -14.64 -0.57
CA ASN A 224 10.58 -15.34 -0.49
C ASN A 224 10.58 -16.46 0.56
N TYR A 225 9.38 -16.90 0.97
CA TYR A 225 9.14 -18.11 1.79
C TYR A 225 9.86 -18.16 3.14
N LYS A 226 10.33 -17.02 3.67
CA LYS A 226 11.00 -16.94 4.97
C LYS A 226 10.06 -17.40 6.09
N PRO A 227 10.37 -18.49 6.83
CA PRO A 227 9.49 -18.98 7.89
C PRO A 227 9.25 -17.97 9.01
N ASN A 228 10.23 -17.13 9.30
CA ASN A 228 10.16 -16.10 10.34
C ASN A 228 9.51 -14.79 9.86
N TYR A 229 9.12 -14.68 8.59
CA TYR A 229 8.41 -13.50 8.07
C TYR A 229 6.91 -13.76 7.98
N LEU A 230 6.23 -13.53 9.12
CA LEU A 230 4.81 -13.80 9.34
C LEU A 230 3.94 -12.63 8.82
N SER A 231 3.89 -12.46 7.51
CA SER A 231 3.22 -11.37 6.79
C SER A 231 2.49 -11.90 5.55
N ILE A 232 1.41 -11.22 5.12
CA ILE A 232 0.75 -11.52 3.85
C ILE A 232 1.65 -11.26 2.62
N MET A 233 2.69 -10.43 2.78
CA MET A 233 3.72 -10.22 1.75
C MET A 233 4.54 -11.48 1.47
N ASN A 234 4.53 -12.47 2.37
CA ASN A 234 5.18 -13.74 2.14
C ASN A 234 4.26 -14.66 1.33
N TYR A 235 4.71 -15.14 0.18
CA TYR A 235 3.95 -16.05 -0.67
C TYR A 235 3.46 -17.33 0.00
N GLU A 236 4.11 -17.78 1.08
CA GLU A 236 3.58 -18.91 1.86
C GLU A 236 2.19 -18.61 2.47
N TYR A 237 1.91 -17.34 2.74
CA TYR A 237 0.70 -16.90 3.44
C TYR A 237 -0.26 -16.09 2.56
N GLN A 238 0.15 -15.63 1.37
CA GLN A 238 -0.67 -14.72 0.55
C GLN A 238 -2.11 -15.24 0.33
N LEU A 239 -2.29 -16.51 -0.03
CA LEU A 239 -3.61 -17.03 -0.42
C LEU A 239 -4.50 -17.52 0.73
N SER A 240 -3.93 -17.69 1.93
CA SER A 240 -4.62 -18.32 3.07
C SER A 240 -4.48 -17.56 4.38
N GLY A 241 -3.66 -16.52 4.42
CA GLY A 241 -3.30 -15.78 5.62
C GLY A 241 -2.28 -16.51 6.50
N VAL A 242 -1.70 -15.78 7.44
CA VAL A 242 -0.73 -16.30 8.42
C VAL A 242 -1.47 -17.13 9.48
N PRO A 243 -1.17 -18.42 9.65
CA PRO A 243 -1.87 -19.28 10.60
C PRO A 243 -1.72 -18.84 12.05
N ARG A 244 -2.83 -18.78 12.79
CA ARG A 244 -2.85 -18.50 14.23
C ARG A 244 -3.44 -19.64 15.03
N ALA A 245 -2.93 -19.83 16.25
CA ALA A 245 -3.39 -20.86 17.17
C ALA A 245 -4.88 -20.70 17.57
N GLY A 246 -5.44 -19.50 17.44
CA GLY A 246 -6.86 -19.20 17.68
C GLY A 246 -7.79 -19.58 16.52
N GLY A 247 -7.30 -20.21 15.45
CA GLY A 247 -8.09 -20.75 14.34
C GLY A 247 -8.41 -19.77 13.20
N LYS A 248 -8.42 -18.45 13.44
CA LYS A 248 -8.56 -17.45 12.37
C LYS A 248 -7.20 -17.03 11.84
N ASN A 249 -6.95 -17.26 10.56
CA ASN A 249 -5.73 -16.81 9.89
C ASN A 249 -5.69 -15.27 9.83
N TYR A 250 -4.48 -14.73 9.88
CA TYR A 250 -4.23 -13.29 9.88
C TYR A 250 -3.78 -12.82 8.49
N PHE A 251 -4.51 -11.88 7.91
CA PHE A 251 -4.27 -11.39 6.54
C PHE A 251 -3.46 -10.09 6.46
N GLY A 252 -2.97 -9.58 7.59
CA GLY A 252 -2.22 -8.33 7.61
C GLY A 252 -0.70 -8.51 7.52
N TYR A 253 0.01 -7.40 7.69
CA TYR A 253 1.46 -7.33 7.64
C TYR A 253 2.12 -7.78 8.96
N SER A 254 3.42 -8.07 8.92
CA SER A 254 4.20 -8.45 10.09
C SER A 254 4.28 -7.30 11.10
N THR A 255 3.75 -7.54 12.31
CA THR A 255 3.68 -6.56 13.38
C THR A 255 4.86 -6.59 14.35
N HIS A 256 5.75 -7.57 14.19
CA HIS A 256 6.87 -7.79 15.09
C HIS A 256 8.15 -8.07 14.30
N GLU A 257 9.27 -7.70 14.91
CA GLU A 257 10.58 -8.13 14.41
C GLU A 257 10.82 -9.55 14.91
N HIS A 258 11.06 -10.46 13.98
CA HIS A 258 11.36 -11.85 14.31
C HIS A 258 12.86 -12.09 14.24
N MET A 259 13.30 -13.05 15.06
CA MET A 259 14.72 -13.33 15.17
C MET A 259 15.26 -13.87 13.83
N PRO A 260 16.47 -13.47 13.42
CA PRO A 260 17.07 -14.00 12.21
C PRO A 260 17.23 -15.52 12.31
N LEU A 261 16.98 -16.22 11.20
CA LEU A 261 17.27 -17.64 11.06
C LEU A 261 18.56 -17.80 10.27
N ASP A 262 19.64 -18.25 10.93
CA ASP A 262 20.86 -18.66 10.23
C ASP A 262 20.68 -20.11 9.77
N GLU A 263 20.49 -20.32 8.47
CA GLU A 263 20.20 -21.63 7.87
C GLU A 263 21.33 -22.64 8.03
N LYS A 264 22.51 -22.20 8.46
CA LYS A 264 23.64 -23.07 8.83
C LYS A 264 23.60 -23.52 10.29
N ASN A 265 22.84 -22.84 11.15
CA ASN A 265 22.85 -22.99 12.61
C ASN A 265 21.45 -22.77 13.23
N LEU A 266 20.45 -23.51 12.77
CA LEU A 266 19.07 -23.38 13.22
C LEU A 266 18.83 -24.10 14.56
N ASP A 267 18.27 -23.40 15.55
CA ASP A 267 17.85 -23.99 16.83
C ASP A 267 16.37 -24.40 16.78
N GLU A 268 16.13 -25.70 16.58
CA GLU A 268 14.78 -26.26 16.47
C GLU A 268 13.95 -26.11 17.75
N ARG A 269 14.58 -26.18 18.93
CA ARG A 269 13.88 -26.02 20.22
C ARG A 269 13.33 -24.61 20.37
N ARG A 270 14.08 -23.62 19.88
CA ARG A 270 13.66 -22.21 19.86
C ARG A 270 12.62 -21.90 18.76
N GLY A 271 12.61 -22.67 17.67
CA GLY A 271 11.74 -22.43 16.52
C GLY A 271 11.89 -21.00 15.99
N LEU A 272 10.77 -20.35 15.67
CA LEU A 272 10.74 -18.95 15.20
C LEU A 272 10.83 -17.92 16.35
N GLY A 273 10.92 -18.40 17.60
CA GLY A 273 11.14 -17.57 18.77
C GLY A 273 9.90 -16.94 19.41
N ALA A 274 10.10 -16.30 20.56
CA ALA A 274 9.01 -15.80 21.41
C ALA A 274 8.05 -14.83 20.70
N ASN A 275 8.54 -13.99 19.78
CA ASN A 275 7.69 -13.05 19.03
C ASN A 275 6.73 -13.75 18.04
N ALA A 276 6.95 -15.04 17.75
CA ALA A 276 6.00 -15.86 16.99
C ALA A 276 4.94 -16.54 17.88
N TYR A 277 4.82 -16.15 19.15
CA TYR A 277 3.79 -16.67 20.03
C TYR A 277 2.38 -16.39 19.47
N GLY A 278 1.49 -17.37 19.56
CA GLY A 278 0.15 -17.31 18.99
C GLY A 278 0.06 -17.64 17.49
N TYR A 279 1.19 -17.77 16.79
CA TYR A 279 1.24 -18.20 15.39
C TYR A 279 1.52 -19.71 15.27
N LEU A 280 1.13 -20.28 14.13
CA LEU A 280 1.46 -21.66 13.76
C LEU A 280 2.39 -21.68 12.55
N TYR A 281 3.33 -22.62 12.56
CA TYR A 281 4.16 -22.98 11.41
C TYR A 281 3.93 -24.47 11.13
N LYS A 282 3.44 -24.79 9.92
CA LYS A 282 3.08 -26.15 9.50
C LYS A 282 2.19 -26.89 10.53
N GLY A 283 1.18 -26.18 11.04
CA GLY A 283 0.21 -26.70 12.01
C GLY A 283 0.70 -26.83 13.45
N LYS A 284 1.96 -26.49 13.76
CA LYS A 284 2.53 -26.53 15.11
C LYS A 284 2.81 -25.11 15.63
N PRO A 285 2.91 -24.89 16.95
CA PRO A 285 3.26 -23.58 17.50
C PRO A 285 4.58 -23.07 16.92
N ALA A 286 4.57 -21.88 16.30
CA ALA A 286 5.72 -21.32 15.61
C ALA A 286 6.89 -20.96 16.55
N HIS A 287 6.58 -20.58 17.80
CA HIS A 287 7.53 -20.01 18.75
C HIS A 287 8.48 -21.01 19.43
N ARG A 288 8.37 -22.31 19.15
CA ARG A 288 9.19 -23.37 19.75
C ARG A 288 9.05 -24.69 18.98
N ASN A 289 10.04 -25.57 19.13
CA ASN A 289 9.99 -26.96 18.66
C ASN A 289 9.57 -27.08 17.18
N VAL A 290 10.26 -26.34 16.31
CA VAL A 290 10.11 -26.42 14.86
C VAL A 290 11.20 -27.34 14.32
N ASP A 291 10.80 -28.48 13.78
CA ASP A 291 11.66 -29.40 13.02
C ASP A 291 11.97 -28.75 11.66
N PHE A 292 13.12 -28.08 11.58
CA PHE A 292 13.53 -27.32 10.40
C PHE A 292 14.11 -28.24 9.33
N ASN A 293 14.86 -29.27 9.72
CA ASN A 293 15.49 -30.21 8.80
C ASN A 293 14.55 -31.34 8.32
N LYS A 294 13.36 -31.45 8.93
CA LYS A 294 12.30 -32.41 8.63
C LYS A 294 12.70 -33.86 8.88
N ASN A 295 13.58 -34.12 9.85
CA ASN A 295 14.01 -35.48 10.20
C ASN A 295 13.01 -36.21 11.15
N GLY A 296 11.96 -35.53 11.59
CA GLY A 296 10.90 -36.09 12.44
C GLY A 296 11.15 -35.98 13.95
N VAL A 297 12.27 -35.40 14.38
CA VAL A 297 12.59 -35.12 15.79
C VAL A 297 12.93 -33.64 15.98
N ILE A 298 13.05 -33.21 17.24
CA ILE A 298 13.55 -31.86 17.57
C ILE A 298 14.98 -32.03 18.06
N ASP A 299 15.93 -31.59 17.25
CA ASP A 299 17.35 -31.72 17.52
C ASP A 299 17.80 -30.84 18.69
N ALA A 300 18.64 -31.40 19.56
CA ALA A 300 19.23 -30.65 20.67
C ALA A 300 20.39 -29.73 20.21
N GLN A 301 21.04 -30.05 19.10
CA GLN A 301 22.12 -29.25 18.54
C GLN A 301 21.61 -28.47 17.32
N PRO A 302 22.23 -27.32 16.98
CA PRO A 302 21.85 -26.58 15.78
C PRO A 302 21.95 -27.44 14.52
N VAL A 303 21.01 -27.25 13.60
CA VAL A 303 20.94 -27.99 12.33
C VAL A 303 21.12 -27.04 11.15
N ALA A 304 21.59 -27.58 10.02
CA ALA A 304 21.63 -26.86 8.77
C ALA A 304 20.46 -27.30 7.88
N ALA A 305 19.63 -26.36 7.45
CA ALA A 305 18.51 -26.61 6.55
C ALA A 305 18.18 -25.34 5.75
N ASP A 306 17.94 -25.52 4.46
CA ASP A 306 17.39 -24.49 3.58
C ASP A 306 15.88 -24.44 3.85
N VAL A 307 15.46 -23.43 4.62
CA VAL A 307 14.09 -23.35 5.14
C VAL A 307 13.20 -22.47 4.29
N ASN A 308 13.77 -21.63 3.41
CA ASN A 308 13.02 -20.87 2.41
C ASN A 308 13.02 -21.53 1.02
N GLY A 309 13.81 -22.58 0.80
CA GLY A 309 13.77 -23.42 -0.40
C GLY A 309 14.49 -22.84 -1.61
N ASN A 310 15.33 -21.81 -1.44
CA ASN A 310 16.02 -21.13 -2.54
C ASN A 310 17.34 -21.84 -2.97
N ARG A 311 17.65 -22.98 -2.35
CA ARG A 311 18.86 -23.81 -2.56
C ARG A 311 20.17 -23.14 -2.11
N ARG A 312 20.10 -22.10 -1.26
CA ARG A 312 21.25 -21.37 -0.74
C ARG A 312 21.11 -21.12 0.76
N MET A 313 22.08 -21.58 1.54
CA MET A 313 22.09 -21.30 2.98
C MET A 313 22.48 -19.86 3.27
N SER A 314 21.60 -19.13 3.92
CA SER A 314 21.74 -17.70 4.22
C SER A 314 21.26 -17.37 5.64
N THR A 315 21.23 -16.08 5.99
CA THR A 315 20.58 -15.62 7.23
C THR A 315 19.31 -14.86 6.87
N LEU A 316 18.16 -15.45 7.18
CA LEU A 316 16.85 -14.90 6.88
C LEU A 316 16.45 -13.89 7.95
N ARG A 317 16.44 -12.61 7.61
CA ARG A 317 16.01 -11.52 8.49
C ARG A 317 14.54 -11.20 8.26
N ALA A 318 13.82 -10.90 9.33
CA ALA A 318 12.39 -10.58 9.27
C ALA A 318 12.10 -9.34 10.14
N LYS A 319 12.29 -8.16 9.56
CA LYS A 319 11.91 -6.90 10.20
C LYS A 319 10.38 -6.82 10.29
N SER A 320 9.88 -6.03 11.25
CA SER A 320 8.46 -5.70 11.27
C SER A 320 8.14 -4.74 10.13
N ASP A 321 7.06 -5.03 9.41
CA ASP A 321 6.54 -4.17 8.36
C ASP A 321 6.07 -2.83 8.93
N MET A 322 5.61 -2.80 10.18
CA MET A 322 5.21 -1.55 10.86
C MET A 322 6.35 -0.54 11.01
N LYS A 323 7.61 -0.97 10.83
CA LYS A 323 8.78 -0.08 10.84
C LYS A 323 9.22 0.35 9.44
N THR A 324 8.72 -0.30 8.39
CA THR A 324 9.17 -0.10 7.01
C THR A 324 8.06 0.32 6.07
N LEU A 325 6.79 0.21 6.47
CA LEU A 325 5.61 0.66 5.74
C LEU A 325 5.67 2.17 5.51
N ARG A 326 5.34 2.59 4.30
CA ARG A 326 5.42 3.99 3.87
C ARG A 326 4.17 4.36 3.10
N PHE A 327 3.54 5.45 3.51
CA PHE A 327 2.39 5.97 2.78
C PHE A 327 2.88 6.75 1.57
N ALA A 328 2.30 6.45 0.41
CA ALA A 328 2.76 6.95 -0.88
C ALA A 328 1.95 8.17 -1.39
N ALA A 329 1.01 8.69 -0.58
CA ALA A 329 0.31 9.94 -0.90
C ALA A 329 1.34 11.09 -0.97
N SER A 330 1.16 11.96 -1.96
CA SER A 330 2.10 13.04 -2.23
C SER A 330 1.32 14.22 -2.77
N ALA A 331 1.08 15.21 -1.91
CA ALA A 331 0.35 16.39 -2.33
C ALA A 331 1.15 17.19 -3.38
N THR A 332 0.57 17.33 -4.56
CA THR A 332 1.13 18.16 -5.64
C THR A 332 0.08 19.20 -6.03
N SER A 333 0.20 20.43 -5.54
CA SER A 333 -0.65 21.56 -5.96
C SER A 333 0.21 22.62 -6.64
N ARG A 334 -0.16 23.08 -7.85
CA ARG A 334 0.54 24.14 -8.62
C ARG A 334 2.08 24.00 -8.68
N GLY A 335 2.58 22.78 -8.86
CA GLY A 335 4.03 22.52 -8.93
C GLY A 335 4.80 22.75 -7.62
N VAL A 336 4.10 23.05 -6.53
CA VAL A 336 4.62 22.98 -5.17
C VAL A 336 4.26 21.61 -4.64
N THR A 337 5.22 20.71 -4.71
CA THR A 337 5.10 19.44 -4.04
C THR A 337 5.28 19.67 -2.54
N SER A 338 4.34 19.22 -1.71
CA SER A 338 4.69 18.92 -0.31
C SER A 338 5.81 17.90 -0.40
N THR A 339 7.02 18.27 0.00
CA THR A 339 8.25 17.48 -0.15
C THR A 339 8.00 15.96 -0.27
N PRO A 340 8.17 15.36 -1.46
CA PRO A 340 8.34 13.92 -1.54
C PRO A 340 9.75 13.60 -1.10
N ARG A 341 9.85 12.50 -0.35
CA ARG A 341 10.82 11.44 -0.63
C ARG A 341 12.29 11.88 -0.61
N THR A 342 12.92 11.74 0.55
CA THR A 342 14.39 11.85 0.66
C THR A 342 15.15 10.65 0.12
N ASP A 343 14.47 9.57 -0.29
CA ASP A 343 15.08 8.45 -1.00
C ASP A 343 14.45 8.33 -2.40
N PRO A 344 15.26 8.21 -3.47
CA PRO A 344 14.74 7.76 -4.75
C PRO A 344 14.27 6.31 -4.57
N TYR A 345 12.95 6.11 -4.53
CA TYR A 345 12.41 4.79 -4.85
C TYR A 345 12.70 4.58 -6.32
N GLU A 346 13.45 3.55 -6.67
CA GLU A 346 13.29 2.97 -7.99
C GLU A 346 11.84 2.47 -8.01
N VAL A 347 11.01 3.09 -8.86
CA VAL A 347 9.65 2.62 -9.11
C VAL A 347 9.81 1.32 -9.89
N GLU A 348 9.93 0.23 -9.13
CA GLU A 348 10.01 -1.12 -9.65
C GLU A 348 8.60 -1.69 -9.76
N VAL A 349 8.37 -2.50 -10.78
CA VAL A 349 7.19 -3.35 -10.86
C VAL A 349 7.56 -4.66 -10.18
N ASP A 350 6.86 -4.96 -9.10
CA ASP A 350 6.96 -6.27 -8.47
C ASP A 350 5.99 -7.24 -9.13
N TYR A 351 6.54 -8.39 -9.51
CA TYR A 351 5.79 -9.45 -10.15
C TYR A 351 5.33 -10.46 -9.13
N ASN A 352 4.02 -10.59 -8.96
CA ASN A 352 3.48 -11.62 -8.10
C ASN A 352 3.67 -13.00 -8.75
N GLU A 353 4.49 -13.85 -8.14
CA GLU A 353 4.79 -15.20 -8.62
C GLU A 353 3.72 -16.22 -8.20
N VAL A 354 2.75 -15.83 -7.36
CA VAL A 354 1.66 -16.70 -6.92
C VAL A 354 0.64 -16.85 -8.03
N THR A 355 0.52 -18.09 -8.53
CA THR A 355 -0.33 -18.47 -9.67
C THR A 355 -1.53 -19.33 -9.26
N ALA A 356 -2.50 -19.48 -10.18
CA ALA A 356 -3.61 -20.39 -9.98
C ALA A 356 -3.14 -21.85 -9.84
N GLU A 357 -2.07 -22.25 -10.53
CA GLU A 357 -1.47 -23.59 -10.39
C GLU A 357 -0.91 -23.78 -8.98
N PHE A 358 -0.20 -22.80 -8.45
CA PHE A 358 0.28 -22.82 -7.07
C PHE A 358 -0.88 -22.97 -6.07
N ALA A 359 -2.03 -22.33 -6.32
CA ALA A 359 -3.22 -22.46 -5.49
C ALA A 359 -3.83 -23.87 -5.59
N ARG A 360 -3.88 -24.48 -6.78
CA ARG A 360 -4.35 -25.87 -6.98
C ARG A 360 -3.45 -26.89 -6.30
N GLU A 361 -2.13 -26.72 -6.38
CA GLU A 361 -1.15 -27.58 -5.70
C GLU A 361 -1.35 -27.58 -4.17
N ARG A 362 -1.87 -26.47 -3.62
CA ARG A 362 -2.22 -26.32 -2.20
C ARG A 362 -3.68 -26.70 -1.88
N GLY A 363 -4.45 -27.16 -2.86
CA GLY A 363 -5.86 -27.52 -2.71
C GLY A 363 -6.78 -26.33 -2.37
N LEU A 364 -6.35 -25.11 -2.69
CA LEU A 364 -7.14 -23.89 -2.49
C LEU A 364 -8.07 -23.59 -3.67
N LEU A 365 -7.80 -24.22 -4.81
CA LEU A 365 -8.64 -24.25 -6.01
C LEU A 365 -8.93 -25.70 -6.42
N PRO A 366 -10.08 -25.95 -7.08
CA PRO A 366 -10.46 -27.27 -7.56
C PRO A 366 -9.62 -27.76 -8.74
#